data_AF-A0AA36UIW8-F1
#
_entry.id   AF-A0AA36UIW8-F1
#
_cell.length_a   1.000
_cell.length_b   1.000
_cell.length_c   1.000
_cell.angle_alpha   90.00
_cell.angle_beta   90.00
_cell.angle_gamma   90.00
#
_symmetry.space_group_name_H-M   'P 1'
#
loop_
_entity.id
_entity.type
_entity.pdbx_description
1 polymer ?
#
loop_
_entity_poly.entity_id
_entity_poly.type
_entity_poly.pdbx_seq_one_letter_code
_entity_poly.pdbx_strand_id
1 'polypeptide(L)'
;MLKILNNSLNGITLGQRKVDLDDATLDESSCSLEFDRKHKIQSDSQVITLSSSETCDEFSLNGKIINFSNLEKFVEEENPLVEISDEEKYFYTFPQYNLVLYVDYKDKLFLQVLIYDESIKDLYEIAGKNTQTSKKVNLKV
;
A
#
# COMPACT_ATOMS: atom_id res chain seq x y z
N MET A 1 -14.73 0.21 5.68
CA MET A 1 -13.41 0.49 6.27
C MET A 1 -12.46 -0.66 5.95
N LEU A 2 -11.33 -0.33 5.31
CA LEU A 2 -10.26 -1.29 4.98
C LEU A 2 -9.51 -1.74 6.25
N LYS A 3 -9.10 -3.01 6.30
CA LYS A 3 -8.37 -3.59 7.43
C LYS A 3 -7.13 -4.32 6.95
N ILE A 4 -5.97 -3.83 7.36
CA ILE A 4 -4.66 -4.46 7.16
C ILE A 4 -4.26 -5.18 8.44
N LEU A 5 -4.03 -6.49 8.33
CA LEU A 5 -3.53 -7.33 9.41
C LEU A 5 -2.71 -8.48 8.83
N ASN A 6 -1.47 -8.68 9.32
CA ASN A 6 -0.62 -9.83 8.94
C ASN A 6 -0.59 -10.08 7.41
N ASN A 7 -0.10 -9.11 6.64
CA ASN A 7 -0.02 -9.19 5.16
C ASN A 7 -1.35 -9.45 4.46
N SER A 8 -2.47 -9.15 5.13
CA SER A 8 -3.81 -9.32 4.57
C SER A 8 -4.52 -7.98 4.49
N LEU A 9 -5.32 -7.80 3.44
CA LEU A 9 -6.24 -6.67 3.28
C LEU A 9 -7.68 -7.22 3.24
N ASN A 10 -8.51 -6.83 4.19
CA ASN A 10 -9.88 -7.32 4.36
C ASN A 10 -10.03 -8.85 4.39
N GLY A 11 -8.99 -9.56 4.85
CA GLY A 11 -8.98 -11.01 4.96
C GLY A 11 -8.36 -11.74 3.76
N ILE A 12 -8.10 -11.05 2.64
CA ILE A 12 -7.33 -11.62 1.53
C ILE A 12 -5.85 -11.49 1.86
N THR A 13 -5.10 -12.59 1.79
CA THR A 13 -3.69 -12.63 2.20
C THR A 13 -2.76 -12.58 1.00
N LEU A 14 -1.69 -11.80 1.07
CA LEU A 14 -0.59 -11.85 0.11
C LEU A 14 0.01 -13.28 0.05
N GLY A 15 0.38 -13.72 -1.15
CA GLY A 15 0.89 -15.08 -1.39
C GLY A 15 -0.20 -16.16 -1.54
N GLN A 16 -1.47 -15.85 -1.26
CA GLN A 16 -2.59 -16.76 -1.52
C GLN A 16 -2.68 -17.07 -3.02
N ARG A 17 -2.89 -18.34 -3.38
CA ARG A 17 -3.01 -18.72 -4.79
C ARG A 17 -4.39 -18.34 -5.31
N LYS A 18 -4.45 -18.03 -6.59
CA LYS A 18 -5.70 -17.71 -7.29
C LYS A 18 -6.75 -18.82 -7.16
N VAL A 19 -6.33 -20.09 -7.21
CA VAL A 19 -7.24 -21.25 -7.05
C VAL A 19 -7.86 -21.37 -5.65
N ASP A 20 -7.25 -20.74 -4.64
CA ASP A 20 -7.71 -20.79 -3.25
C ASP A 20 -8.62 -19.60 -2.91
N LEU A 21 -8.94 -18.74 -3.89
CA LEU A 21 -9.90 -17.64 -3.75
C LEU A 21 -11.22 -18.06 -4.40
N ASP A 22 -12.32 -17.92 -3.66
CA ASP A 22 -13.65 -18.10 -4.27
C ASP A 22 -14.07 -16.83 -5.05
N ASP A 23 -14.90 -17.02 -6.07
CA ASP A 23 -15.34 -15.92 -6.94
C ASP A 23 -16.12 -14.83 -6.16
N ALA A 24 -16.81 -15.22 -5.08
CA ALA A 24 -17.52 -14.29 -4.21
C ALA A 24 -16.56 -13.35 -3.47
N THR A 25 -15.43 -13.86 -2.98
CA THR A 25 -14.37 -13.07 -2.34
C THR A 25 -13.74 -12.10 -3.33
N LEU A 26 -13.60 -12.49 -4.59
CA LEU A 26 -13.06 -11.61 -5.63
C LEU A 26 -14.02 -10.48 -6.01
N ASP A 27 -15.31 -10.78 -6.18
CA ASP A 27 -16.34 -9.81 -6.58
C ASP A 27 -16.77 -8.87 -5.44
N GLU A 28 -16.75 -9.31 -4.19
CA GLU A 28 -17.16 -8.50 -3.03
C GLU A 28 -16.01 -7.77 -2.35
N SER A 29 -14.76 -8.14 -2.64
CA SER A 29 -13.64 -7.42 -2.08
C SER A 29 -13.62 -6.01 -2.64
N SER A 30 -13.75 -5.00 -1.78
CA SER A 30 -13.49 -3.59 -2.13
C SER A 30 -11.98 -3.35 -2.42
N CYS A 31 -11.31 -4.36 -2.95
CA CYS A 31 -9.89 -4.48 -3.15
C CYS A 31 -9.57 -4.95 -4.57
N SER A 32 -8.59 -4.30 -5.20
CA SER A 32 -8.02 -4.74 -6.47
C SER A 32 -6.81 -5.64 -6.19
N LEU A 33 -6.75 -6.79 -6.88
CA LEU A 33 -5.71 -7.79 -6.71
C LEU A 33 -4.79 -7.84 -7.94
N GLU A 34 -3.48 -7.94 -7.71
CA GLU A 34 -2.51 -8.31 -8.75
C GLU A 34 -1.92 -9.68 -8.45
N PHE A 35 -1.80 -10.50 -9.50
CA PHE A 35 -1.24 -11.83 -9.41
C PHE A 35 0.12 -11.90 -10.11
N ASP A 36 1.03 -12.70 -9.56
CA ASP A 36 2.31 -12.95 -10.21
C ASP A 36 2.12 -13.67 -11.55
N ARG A 37 3.12 -13.50 -12.42
CA ARG A 37 3.15 -14.08 -13.78
C ARG A 37 4.23 -15.13 -13.96
N LYS A 38 4.80 -15.66 -12.87
CA LYS A 38 5.94 -16.60 -12.92
C LYS A 38 5.48 -18.04 -13.16
N HIS A 39 4.19 -18.34 -12.93
CA HIS A 39 3.62 -19.66 -13.09
C HIS A 39 3.15 -19.92 -14.53
N LYS A 40 3.38 -21.15 -15.01
CA LYS A 40 2.87 -21.63 -16.31
C LYS A 40 1.35 -21.83 -16.30
N ILE A 41 0.81 -22.20 -15.14
CA ILE A 41 -0.62 -22.40 -14.91
C ILE A 41 -1.14 -21.18 -14.14
N GLN A 42 -2.09 -20.47 -14.73
CA GLN A 42 -2.57 -19.19 -14.18
C GLN A 42 -3.27 -19.33 -12.81
N SER A 43 -3.88 -20.49 -12.53
CA SER A 43 -4.52 -20.76 -11.24
C SER A 43 -3.52 -20.89 -10.08
N ASP A 44 -2.26 -21.18 -10.39
CA ASP A 44 -1.19 -21.27 -9.39
C ASP A 44 -0.58 -19.91 -9.06
N SER A 45 -0.90 -18.87 -9.84
CA SER A 45 -0.44 -17.51 -9.58
C SER A 45 -0.84 -17.04 -8.19
N GLN A 46 0.09 -16.39 -7.50
CA GLN A 46 -0.10 -15.90 -6.15
C GLN A 46 -0.44 -14.41 -6.17
N VAL A 47 -1.26 -13.97 -5.22
CA VAL A 47 -1.52 -12.55 -4.99
C VAL A 47 -0.23 -11.87 -4.55
N ILE A 48 0.22 -10.85 -5.29
CA ILE A 48 1.44 -10.09 -4.99
C ILE A 48 1.16 -8.65 -4.61
N THR A 49 0.01 -8.09 -4.98
CA THR A 49 -0.46 -6.81 -4.46
C THR A 49 -1.94 -6.87 -4.14
N LEU A 50 -2.33 -6.16 -3.10
CA LEU A 50 -3.71 -5.90 -2.71
C LEU A 50 -3.85 -4.40 -2.50
N SER A 51 -4.80 -3.77 -3.16
CA SER A 51 -5.03 -2.34 -3.05
C SER A 51 -6.49 -2.01 -2.88
N SER A 52 -6.80 -0.85 -2.30
CA SER A 52 -8.16 -0.34 -2.27
C SER A 52 -8.69 -0.13 -3.69
N SER A 53 -9.91 -0.60 -3.97
CA SER A 53 -10.57 -0.33 -5.25
C SER A 53 -11.11 1.09 -5.36
N GLU A 54 -11.38 1.72 -4.22
CA GLU A 54 -11.90 3.07 -4.10
C GLU A 54 -11.05 3.89 -3.13
N THR A 55 -11.26 5.21 -3.14
CA THR A 55 -10.65 6.10 -2.16
C THR A 55 -11.29 5.90 -0.77
N CYS A 56 -10.54 6.20 0.28
CA CYS A 56 -11.07 6.15 1.65
C CYS A 56 -10.51 7.29 2.49
N ASP A 57 -11.23 7.67 3.53
CA ASP A 57 -10.84 8.66 4.54
C ASP A 57 -10.07 8.03 5.72
N GLU A 58 -10.26 6.73 5.95
CA GLU A 58 -9.56 5.97 6.99
C GLU A 58 -9.39 4.48 6.67
N PHE A 59 -8.37 3.88 7.29
CA PHE A 59 -8.14 2.44 7.29
C PHE A 59 -7.58 1.96 8.63
N SER A 60 -7.66 0.66 8.90
CA SER A 60 -7.03 0.04 10.06
C SER A 60 -5.72 -0.65 9.67
N LEU A 61 -4.64 -0.37 10.40
CA LEU A 61 -3.36 -1.05 10.30
C LEU A 61 -3.05 -1.72 11.65
N ASN A 62 -3.02 -3.05 11.68
CA ASN A 62 -2.78 -3.85 12.89
C ASN A 62 -3.70 -3.44 14.07
N GLY A 63 -4.95 -3.10 13.78
CA GLY A 63 -5.95 -2.67 14.77
C GLY A 63 -5.89 -1.18 15.14
N LYS A 64 -4.87 -0.42 14.71
CA LYS A 64 -4.80 1.04 14.86
C LYS A 64 -5.53 1.71 13.69
N ILE A 65 -6.39 2.69 13.97
CA ILE A 65 -7.06 3.48 12.92
C ILE A 65 -6.09 4.57 12.45
N ILE A 66 -5.89 4.66 11.14
CA ILE A 66 -5.09 5.69 10.48
C ILE A 66 -6.01 6.57 9.64
N ASN A 67 -5.92 7.88 9.83
CA ASN A 67 -6.68 8.90 9.11
C ASN A 67 -5.98 10.26 9.16
N PHE A 68 -6.51 11.28 8.49
CA PHE A 68 -5.85 12.59 8.40
C PHE A 68 -5.71 13.35 9.72
N SER A 69 -6.40 12.94 10.80
CA SER A 69 -6.17 13.52 12.14
C SER A 69 -4.87 13.04 12.79
N ASN A 70 -4.34 11.89 12.36
CA ASN A 70 -3.14 11.27 12.94
C ASN A 70 -2.05 10.90 11.91
N LEU A 71 -2.31 11.12 10.61
CA LEU A 71 -1.41 10.76 9.52
C LEU A 71 -0.05 11.43 9.63
N GLU A 72 0.00 12.73 9.96
CA GLU A 72 1.27 13.47 10.08
C GLU A 72 2.18 12.84 11.14
N LYS A 73 1.62 12.60 12.33
CA LYS A 73 2.34 11.92 13.41
C LYS A 73 2.76 10.49 13.02
N PHE A 74 1.89 9.75 12.33
CA PHE A 74 2.20 8.42 11.85
C PHE A 74 3.38 8.42 10.85
N VAL A 75 3.39 9.35 9.89
CA VAL A 75 4.49 9.52 8.94
C VAL A 75 5.79 9.92 9.64
N GLU A 76 5.74 10.80 10.63
CA GLU A 76 6.91 11.20 11.41
C GLU A 76 7.50 10.03 12.21
N GLU A 77 6.65 9.28 12.92
CA GLU A 77 7.07 8.15 13.76
C GLU A 77 7.66 7.00 12.94
N GLU A 78 7.04 6.70 11.80
CA GLU A 78 7.38 5.52 10.98
C GLU A 78 8.41 5.80 9.89
N ASN A 79 8.70 7.08 9.61
CA ASN A 79 9.71 7.56 8.68
C ASN A 79 9.71 6.81 7.31
N PRO A 80 8.61 6.87 6.55
CA PRO A 80 8.48 6.17 5.27
C PRO A 80 9.42 6.74 4.20
N LEU A 81 9.57 5.98 3.11
CA LEU A 81 10.09 6.52 1.86
C LEU A 81 9.03 7.42 1.23
N VAL A 82 9.43 8.58 0.71
CA VAL A 82 8.51 9.61 0.23
C VAL A 82 8.79 9.98 -1.21
N GLU A 83 7.81 9.80 -2.07
CA GLU A 83 7.81 10.27 -3.45
C GLU A 83 6.71 11.33 -3.63
N ILE A 84 7.07 12.47 -4.23
CA ILE A 84 6.13 13.56 -4.51
C ILE A 84 5.64 13.34 -5.93
N SER A 85 4.32 13.24 -6.10
CA SER A 85 3.69 13.05 -7.42
C SER A 85 3.49 14.38 -8.11
N ASP A 86 2.60 15.23 -7.58
CA ASP A 86 2.18 16.55 -8.10
C ASP A 86 1.53 17.36 -6.95
N GLU A 87 0.99 18.56 -7.23
CA GLU A 87 0.27 19.51 -6.33
C GLU A 87 -0.37 18.88 -5.06
N GLU A 88 0.42 18.64 -4.02
CA GLU A 88 0.01 18.11 -2.70
C GLU A 88 -0.37 16.61 -2.63
N LYS A 89 0.04 15.82 -3.64
CA LYS A 89 -0.13 14.36 -3.64
C LYS A 89 1.17 13.63 -3.37
N TYR A 90 1.12 12.69 -2.44
CA TYR A 90 2.31 11.99 -1.93
C TYR A 90 2.14 10.48 -2.00
N PHE A 91 3.21 9.80 -2.38
CA PHE A 91 3.37 8.38 -2.19
C PHE A 91 4.26 8.15 -0.96
N TYR A 92 3.72 7.44 0.02
CA TYR A 92 4.45 6.97 1.19
C TYR A 92 4.62 5.46 1.12
N THR A 93 5.85 4.98 1.06
CA THR A 93 6.17 3.55 1.19
C THR A 93 6.68 3.31 2.59
N PHE A 94 6.04 2.39 3.31
CA PHE A 94 6.41 1.91 4.65
C PHE A 94 6.97 0.48 4.55
N PRO A 95 8.29 0.32 4.33
CA PRO A 95 8.94 -0.99 4.21
C PRO A 95 8.65 -1.98 5.33
N GLN A 96 8.46 -1.50 6.56
CA GLN A 96 8.19 -2.31 7.74
C GLN A 96 6.80 -2.96 7.73
N TYR A 97 5.88 -2.43 6.93
CA TYR A 97 4.51 -2.93 6.81
C TYR A 97 4.21 -3.48 5.41
N ASN A 98 5.18 -3.45 4.49
CA ASN A 98 4.97 -3.64 3.06
C ASN A 98 3.75 -2.86 2.54
N LEU A 99 3.65 -1.59 2.94
CA LEU A 99 2.49 -0.73 2.71
C LEU A 99 2.88 0.46 1.85
N VAL A 100 2.03 0.81 0.90
CA VAL A 100 2.08 2.06 0.13
C VAL A 100 0.78 2.82 0.33
N LEU A 101 0.91 4.11 0.63
CA LEU A 101 -0.21 5.04 0.66
C LEU A 101 -0.04 6.06 -0.46
N TYR A 102 -1.08 6.23 -1.28
CA TYR A 102 -1.22 7.38 -2.16
C TYR A 102 -2.19 8.37 -1.51
N VAL A 103 -1.69 9.54 -1.14
CA VAL A 103 -2.37 10.49 -0.25
C VAL A 103 -2.63 11.79 -0.98
N ASP A 104 -3.85 12.30 -0.84
CA ASP A 104 -4.25 13.66 -1.21
C ASP A 104 -4.50 14.47 0.07
N TYR A 105 -3.60 15.40 0.39
CA TYR A 105 -3.73 16.23 1.59
C TYR A 105 -4.79 17.32 1.48
N LYS A 106 -5.13 17.73 0.26
CA LYS A 106 -6.11 18.78 0.01
C LYS A 106 -7.52 18.27 0.30
N ASP A 107 -7.86 17.12 -0.27
CA ASP A 107 -9.18 16.50 -0.10
C ASP A 107 -9.24 15.59 1.13
N LYS A 108 -8.10 15.34 1.79
CA LYS A 108 -7.96 14.47 2.96
C LYS A 108 -8.44 13.05 2.66
N LEU A 109 -7.97 12.51 1.54
CA LEU A 109 -8.29 11.17 1.08
C LEU A 109 -7.03 10.32 0.87
N PHE A 110 -7.12 9.06 1.26
CA PHE A 110 -6.26 8.02 0.72
C PHE A 110 -6.81 7.67 -0.65
N LEU A 111 -6.11 8.12 -1.69
CA LEU A 111 -6.42 7.78 -3.07
C LEU A 111 -6.16 6.30 -3.35
N GLN A 112 -5.18 5.71 -2.64
CA GLN A 112 -4.91 4.28 -2.65
C GLN A 112 -4.29 3.85 -1.33
N VAL A 113 -4.74 2.71 -0.81
CA VAL A 113 -4.07 1.96 0.26
C VAL A 113 -3.67 0.61 -0.34
N LEU A 114 -2.36 0.33 -0.43
CA LEU A 114 -1.84 -0.87 -1.08
C LEU A 114 -0.88 -1.62 -0.16
N ILE A 115 -1.03 -2.94 -0.06
CA ILE A 115 0.01 -3.82 0.50
C ILE A 115 0.62 -4.68 -0.61
N TYR A 116 1.89 -5.00 -0.47
CA TYR A 116 2.64 -5.79 -1.45
C TYR A 116 3.38 -6.96 -0.82
N ASP A 117 3.56 -8.03 -1.59
CA ASP A 117 4.32 -9.19 -1.17
C ASP A 117 5.82 -8.89 -1.09
N GLU A 118 6.51 -9.54 -0.16
CA GLU A 118 7.94 -9.32 0.04
C GLU A 118 8.77 -9.63 -1.23
N SER A 119 8.30 -10.54 -2.09
CA SER A 119 8.97 -10.88 -3.34
C SER A 119 9.11 -9.73 -4.35
N ILE A 120 8.33 -8.65 -4.19
CA ILE A 120 8.38 -7.46 -5.05
C ILE A 120 8.77 -6.18 -4.31
N LYS A 121 9.27 -6.31 -3.08
CA LYS A 121 9.65 -5.20 -2.19
C LYS A 121 10.63 -4.23 -2.84
N ASP A 122 11.59 -4.74 -3.60
CA ASP A 122 12.58 -3.92 -4.31
C ASP A 122 11.95 -2.92 -5.28
N LEU A 123 10.82 -3.26 -5.91
CA LEU A 123 10.11 -2.36 -6.84
C LEU A 123 9.60 -1.10 -6.12
N TYR A 124 9.14 -1.24 -4.89
CA TYR A 124 8.60 -0.14 -4.09
C TYR A 124 9.67 0.62 -3.30
N GLU A 125 10.72 -0.07 -2.87
CA GLU A 125 11.79 0.57 -2.11
C GLU A 125 12.82 1.32 -2.95
N ILE A 126 13.12 0.84 -4.16
CA ILE A 126 14.08 1.51 -5.05
C ILE A 126 13.48 2.82 -5.56
N ALA A 127 12.19 2.82 -5.92
CA ALA A 127 11.48 4.04 -6.33
C ALA A 127 11.57 5.14 -5.25
N GLY A 128 11.29 4.78 -3.99
CA GLY A 128 11.37 5.71 -2.86
C GLY A 128 12.78 6.17 -2.47
N LYS A 129 13.83 5.40 -2.78
CA LYS A 129 15.24 5.77 -2.49
C LYS A 129 15.78 6.80 -3.48
N ASN A 130 15.38 6.72 -4.75
CA ASN A 130 15.83 7.67 -5.78
C ASN A 130 15.36 9.11 -5.50
N THR A 131 14.22 9.29 -4.82
CA THR A 131 13.69 10.61 -4.45
C THR A 131 14.25 11.17 -3.14
N GLN A 132 14.53 10.33 -2.14
CA GLN A 132 15.16 10.76 -0.89
C GLN A 132 16.59 11.28 -1.10
N THR A 133 17.33 10.69 -2.04
CA THR A 133 18.70 11.11 -2.35
C THR A 133 18.72 12.55 -2.89
N SER A 134 17.70 12.93 -3.65
CA SER A 134 17.50 14.28 -4.17
C SER A 134 17.06 15.29 -3.09
N LYS A 135 16.35 14.85 -2.03
CA LYS A 135 15.90 15.71 -0.92
C LYS A 135 16.96 15.97 0.16
N LYS A 136 18.05 15.20 0.23
CA LYS A 136 19.17 15.50 1.15
C LYS A 136 19.97 16.74 0.74
N VAL A 137 19.72 17.30 -0.44
CA VAL A 137 20.24 18.60 -0.88
C VAL A 137 19.13 19.62 -0.70
N ASN A 138 19.28 20.54 0.25
CA ASN A 138 18.38 21.66 0.58
C ASN A 138 17.23 21.39 1.57
N LEU A 139 17.61 21.11 2.83
CA LEU A 139 16.91 21.68 3.98
C LEU A 139 17.97 22.36 4.86
N LYS A 140 18.27 23.62 4.55
CA LYS A 140 18.85 24.57 5.51
C LYS A 140 17.82 25.68 5.71
N VAL A 141 17.39 25.80 6.97
CA VAL A 141 16.61 26.90 7.54
C VAL A 141 17.31 28.24 7.26
#